data_AF-A0A7C5Y2L2-F1
#
_entry.id   AF-A0A7C5Y2L2-F1
#
_cell.length_a   1.000
_cell.length_b   1.000
_cell.length_c   1.000
_cell.angle_alpha   90.00
_cell.angle_beta   90.00
_cell.angle_gamma   90.00
#
_symmetry.space_group_name_H-M   'P 1'
#
loop_
_entity.id
_entity.type
_entity.pdbx_description
1 polymer ?
#
loop_
_entity_poly.entity_id
_entity_poly.type
_entity_poly.pdbx_seq_one_letter_code
_entity_poly.pdbx_strand_id
1 'polypeptide(L)'
;MINAYDLLSYIFSLIIFSIASAQDLRSREVNPILWLVSGFVGIILLILRFDHIIIEILILNIVFSMIILILSLTGFMGFADFFGYLILSILMPRPLFEDLILPPILIIMLFSNIFLALYVAPSIFKSFKKI
;
A
#
# COMPACT_ATOMS: atom_id res chain seq x y z
N MET A 1 -8.58 -13.46 18.13
CA MET A 1 -8.68 -12.38 19.16
C MET A 1 -7.80 -11.25 18.68
N ILE A 2 -8.29 -10.00 18.58
CA ILE A 2 -7.51 -8.92 17.95
C ILE A 2 -6.28 -8.61 18.81
N ASN A 3 -5.08 -8.75 18.22
CA ASN A 3 -3.83 -8.38 18.85
C ASN A 3 -3.76 -6.83 18.97
N ALA A 4 -3.42 -6.33 20.16
CA ALA A 4 -3.32 -4.90 20.43
C ALA A 4 -2.34 -4.17 19.49
N TYR A 5 -1.22 -4.81 19.12
CA TYR A 5 -0.23 -4.22 18.21
C TYR A 5 -0.73 -4.16 16.76
N ASP A 6 -1.55 -5.13 16.34
CA ASP A 6 -2.20 -5.12 15.02
C ASP A 6 -3.24 -3.99 14.96
N LEU A 7 -4.04 -3.82 16.02
CA LEU A 7 -4.98 -2.71 16.13
C LEU A 7 -4.28 -1.35 16.13
N LEU A 8 -3.20 -1.20 16.91
CA LEU A 8 -2.40 0.03 16.92
C LEU A 8 -1.84 0.36 15.54
N SER A 9 -1.35 -0.65 14.83
CA SER A 9 -0.80 -0.44 13.48
C SER A 9 -1.87 -0.12 12.44
N TYR A 10 -3.06 -0.66 12.61
CA TYR A 10 -4.23 -0.30 11.80
C TYR A 10 -4.61 1.17 12.01
N ILE A 11 -4.78 1.59 13.26
CA ILE A 11 -5.11 2.98 13.61
C ILE A 11 -4.01 3.94 13.10
N PHE A 12 -2.75 3.57 13.31
CA PHE A 12 -1.62 4.38 12.84
C PHE A 12 -1.59 4.49 11.31
N SER A 13 -1.83 3.38 10.59
CA SER A 13 -1.96 3.40 9.13
C SER A 13 -3.08 4.34 8.68
N LEU A 14 -4.25 4.30 9.30
CA LEU A 14 -5.35 5.22 8.97
C LEU A 14 -4.94 6.69 9.13
N ILE A 15 -4.23 7.03 10.20
CA ILE A 15 -3.76 8.40 10.44
C ILE A 15 -2.76 8.82 9.36
N ILE A 16 -1.73 8.01 9.12
CA ILE A 16 -0.68 8.33 8.15
C ILE A 16 -1.25 8.48 6.74
N PHE A 17 -2.12 7.57 6.31
CA PHE A 17 -2.71 7.61 4.97
C PHE A 17 -3.73 8.73 4.82
N SER A 18 -4.43 9.12 5.89
CA SER A 18 -5.28 10.31 5.85
C SER A 18 -4.45 11.58 5.66
N ILE A 19 -3.30 11.67 6.34
CA ILE A 19 -2.36 12.80 6.17
C ILE A 19 -1.77 12.80 4.76
N ALA A 20 -1.30 11.65 4.28
CA ALA A 20 -0.73 11.50 2.93
C ALA A 20 -1.74 11.89 1.86
N SER A 21 -2.98 11.40 1.96
CA SER A 21 -4.07 11.73 1.05
C SER A 21 -4.38 13.24 1.07
N ALA A 22 -4.42 13.86 2.26
CA ALA A 22 -4.64 15.29 2.37
C ALA A 22 -3.50 16.13 1.77
N GLN A 23 -2.25 15.68 1.88
CA GLN A 23 -1.10 16.32 1.24
C GLN A 23 -1.16 16.16 -0.28
N ASP A 24 -1.40 14.95 -0.77
CA ASP A 24 -1.51 14.67 -2.20
C ASP A 24 -2.62 15.51 -2.87
N LEU A 25 -3.78 15.65 -2.23
CA LEU A 25 -4.86 16.49 -2.74
C LEU A 25 -4.51 17.99 -2.80
N ARG A 26 -3.64 18.47 -1.91
CA ARG A 26 -3.29 19.90 -1.81
C ARG A 26 -2.10 20.29 -2.68
N SER A 27 -1.02 19.51 -2.63
CA SER A 27 0.26 19.83 -3.27
C SER A 27 0.65 18.87 -4.38
N ARG A 28 -0.11 17.79 -4.62
CA ARG A 28 0.29 16.68 -5.52
C ARG A 28 1.64 16.06 -5.18
N GLU A 29 2.07 16.26 -3.95
CA GLU A 29 3.32 15.77 -3.39
C GLU A 29 3.07 15.38 -1.94
N VAL A 30 3.63 14.24 -1.53
CA VAL A 30 3.60 13.77 -0.14
C VAL A 30 5.01 13.90 0.44
N ASN A 31 5.12 14.50 1.62
CA ASN A 31 6.41 14.78 2.24
C ASN A 31 7.16 13.47 2.54
N PRO A 32 8.41 13.28 2.05
CA PRO A 32 9.19 12.07 2.30
C PRO A 32 9.41 11.73 3.78
N ILE A 33 9.44 12.75 4.66
CA ILE A 33 9.59 12.57 6.10
C ILE A 33 8.42 11.75 6.68
N LEU A 34 7.21 11.89 6.12
CA LEU A 34 6.04 11.11 6.54
C LEU A 34 6.31 9.62 6.37
N TRP A 35 6.87 9.21 5.24
CA TRP A 35 7.21 7.82 4.95
C TRP A 35 8.32 7.30 5.87
N LEU A 36 9.36 8.09 6.10
CA LEU A 36 10.47 7.71 6.99
C LEU A 36 10.00 7.47 8.44
N VAL A 37 9.23 8.41 9.00
CA VAL A 37 8.67 8.28 10.35
C VAL A 37 7.74 7.07 10.44
N SER A 38 6.89 6.89 9.43
CA SER A 38 5.95 5.76 9.38
C SER A 38 6.66 4.42 9.28
N GLY A 39 7.73 4.35 8.50
CA GLY A 39 8.56 3.15 8.36
C GLY A 39 9.25 2.80 9.66
N PHE A 40 9.83 3.79 10.35
CA PHE A 40 10.47 3.57 11.64
C PHE A 40 9.49 3.05 12.70
N VAL A 41 8.34 3.71 12.85
CA VAL A 41 7.28 3.26 13.79
C VAL A 41 6.75 1.89 13.38
N GLY A 42 6.56 1.65 12.08
CA GLY A 42 6.11 0.37 11.56
C GLY A 42 7.06 -0.77 11.85
N ILE A 43 8.38 -0.56 11.72
CA ILE A 43 9.38 -1.57 12.06
C ILE A 43 9.33 -1.91 13.56
N ILE A 44 9.21 -0.91 14.44
CA ILE A 44 9.07 -1.13 15.89
C ILE A 44 7.82 -1.98 16.18
N LEU A 45 6.67 -1.60 15.62
CA LEU A 45 5.43 -2.33 15.82
C LEU A 45 5.51 -3.75 15.25
N LEU A 46 6.15 -3.94 14.10
CA LEU A 46 6.39 -5.23 13.47
C LEU A 46 7.20 -6.16 14.38
N ILE A 47 8.28 -5.65 14.98
CA ILE A 47 9.11 -6.41 15.93
C ILE A 47 8.29 -6.81 17.17
N LEU A 48 7.46 -5.91 17.69
CA LEU A 48 6.64 -6.17 18.89
C LEU A 48 5.55 -7.21 18.67
N ARG A 49 5.04 -7.37 17.45
CA ARG A 49 4.03 -8.39 17.10
C ARG A 49 4.60 -9.64 16.43
N PHE A 50 5.91 -9.74 16.31
CA PHE A 50 6.58 -10.67 15.41
C PHE A 50 6.20 -12.13 15.72
N ASP A 51 5.88 -12.87 14.66
CA ASP A 51 5.71 -14.32 14.67
C ASP A 51 6.26 -14.93 13.36
N HIS A 52 6.31 -16.26 13.29
CA HIS A 52 6.90 -16.99 12.17
C HIS A 52 6.14 -16.79 10.85
N ILE A 53 4.84 -16.53 10.89
CA ILE A 53 3.99 -16.36 9.69
C ILE A 53 4.16 -14.95 9.12
N ILE A 54 4.39 -13.94 9.96
CA ILE A 54 4.55 -12.54 9.55
C ILE A 54 5.67 -12.34 8.54
N ILE A 55 6.78 -13.08 8.60
CA ILE A 55 7.88 -12.92 7.64
C ILE A 55 7.45 -13.30 6.23
N GLU A 56 6.77 -14.43 6.07
CA GLU A 56 6.33 -14.92 4.75
C GLU A 56 5.35 -13.92 4.12
N ILE A 57 4.41 -13.43 4.91
CA ILE A 57 3.44 -12.43 4.48
C ILE A 57 4.13 -11.09 4.15
N LEU A 58 5.11 -10.67 4.96
CA LEU A 58 5.87 -9.45 4.71
C LEU A 58 6.65 -9.54 3.39
N ILE A 59 7.34 -10.65 3.13
CA ILE A 59 8.06 -10.88 1.88
C ILE A 59 7.10 -10.78 0.69
N LEU A 60 5.94 -11.44 0.78
CA LEU A 60 4.92 -11.38 -0.25
C LEU A 60 4.46 -9.93 -0.52
N ASN A 61 4.19 -9.16 0.53
CA ASN A 61 3.75 -7.77 0.41
C ASN A 61 4.84 -6.85 -0.16
N ILE A 62 6.11 -7.10 0.17
CA ILE A 62 7.24 -6.36 -0.41
C ILE A 62 7.36 -6.65 -1.91
N VAL A 63 7.22 -7.92 -2.33
CA VAL A 63 7.22 -8.29 -3.76
C VAL A 63 6.12 -7.55 -4.50
N PHE A 64 4.91 -7.48 -3.95
CA PHE A 64 3.82 -6.69 -4.53
C PHE A 64 4.15 -5.19 -4.60
N SER A 65 4.79 -4.64 -3.56
CA SER A 65 5.23 -3.24 -3.58
C SER A 65 6.27 -2.97 -4.68
N MET A 66 7.11 -3.95 -5.04
CA MET A 66 8.04 -3.81 -6.16
C MET A 66 7.35 -3.73 -7.52
N ILE A 67 6.17 -4.36 -7.68
CA ILE A 67 5.35 -4.18 -8.89
C ILE A 67 4.91 -2.71 -9.00
N ILE A 68 4.51 -2.10 -7.88
CA ILE A 68 4.15 -0.68 -7.84
C ILE A 68 5.35 0.21 -8.15
N LEU A 69 6.56 -0.15 -7.71
CA LEU A 69 7.78 0.56 -8.10
C LEU A 69 7.99 0.54 -9.61
N ILE A 70 7.80 -0.62 -10.27
CA ILE A 70 7.92 -0.73 -11.73
C ILE A 70 6.88 0.17 -12.42
N LEU A 71 5.63 0.18 -11.94
CA LEU A 71 4.59 1.09 -12.44
C LEU A 71 4.94 2.56 -12.22
N SER A 72 5.60 2.88 -11.12
CA SER A 72 6.05 4.24 -10.81
C SER A 72 7.17 4.69 -11.74
N LEU A 73 8.15 3.82 -11.99
CA LEU A 73 9.27 4.09 -12.90
C LEU A 73 8.83 4.26 -14.36
N THR A 74 7.74 3.61 -14.75
CA THR A 74 7.16 3.69 -16.10
C THR A 74 6.15 4.83 -16.25
N GLY A 75 5.89 5.60 -15.18
CA GLY A 75 5.00 6.76 -15.20
C GLY A 75 3.50 6.43 -15.13
N PHE A 76 3.13 5.17 -14.87
CA PHE A 76 1.73 4.77 -14.69
C PHE A 76 1.20 5.07 -13.28
N MET A 77 2.10 5.26 -12.30
CA MET A 77 1.77 5.52 -10.91
C MET A 77 2.77 6.49 -10.27
N GLY A 78 2.43 7.12 -9.13
CA GLY A 78 3.33 8.02 -8.42
C GLY A 78 4.27 7.27 -7.47
N PHE A 79 5.48 7.80 -7.24
CA PHE A 79 6.38 7.24 -6.21
C PHE A 79 5.79 7.29 -4.80
N ALA A 80 4.92 8.27 -4.52
CA ALA A 80 4.18 8.35 -3.26
C ALA A 80 3.33 7.09 -3.03
N ASP A 81 2.76 6.52 -4.09
CA ASP A 81 2.01 5.27 -4.01
C ASP A 81 2.94 4.11 -3.65
N PHE A 82 4.09 3.97 -4.35
CA PHE A 82 5.09 2.96 -4.00
C PHE A 82 5.49 3.02 -2.52
N PHE A 83 5.81 4.21 -2.01
CA PHE A 83 6.15 4.37 -0.60
C PHE A 83 4.97 4.02 0.31
N GLY A 84 3.75 4.39 -0.05
CA GLY A 84 2.55 3.99 0.67
C GLY A 84 2.43 2.46 0.78
N TYR A 85 2.49 1.77 -0.36
CA TYR A 85 2.44 0.30 -0.40
C TYR A 85 3.56 -0.34 0.45
N LEU A 86 4.79 0.14 0.30
CA LEU A 86 5.90 -0.35 1.12
C LEU A 86 5.66 -0.14 2.61
N ILE A 87 5.17 1.02 3.03
CA ILE A 87 4.87 1.32 4.44
C ILE A 87 3.72 0.46 4.97
N LEU A 88 2.67 0.23 4.17
CA LEU A 88 1.58 -0.68 4.54
C LEU A 88 2.05 -2.13 4.67
N SER A 89 3.00 -2.56 3.84
CA SER A 89 3.55 -3.92 3.92
C SER A 89 4.16 -4.20 5.30
N ILE A 90 4.76 -3.16 5.90
CA ILE A 90 5.40 -3.22 7.22
C ILE A 90 4.36 -3.02 8.33
N LEU A 91 3.51 -2.00 8.23
CA LEU A 91 2.54 -1.64 9.27
C LEU A 91 1.39 -2.64 9.38
N MET A 92 0.90 -3.15 8.27
CA MET A 92 -0.24 -4.06 8.21
C MET A 92 0.07 -5.25 7.30
N PRO A 93 1.02 -6.13 7.71
CA PRO A 93 1.40 -7.27 6.90
C PRO A 93 0.22 -8.23 6.72
N ARG A 94 -0.54 -8.47 7.78
CA ARG A 94 -1.72 -9.36 7.81
C ARG A 94 -3.02 -8.58 8.05
N PRO A 95 -4.18 -9.14 7.69
CA PRO A 95 -5.46 -8.50 7.96
C PRO A 95 -5.75 -8.44 9.48
N LEU A 96 -6.51 -7.42 9.88
CA LEU A 96 -6.90 -7.20 11.28
C LEU A 96 -7.86 -8.29 11.79
N PHE A 97 -8.69 -8.82 10.88
CA PHE A 97 -9.63 -9.90 11.16
C PHE A 97 -9.08 -11.19 10.58
N GLU A 98 -8.99 -12.23 11.41
CA GLU A 98 -8.40 -13.53 11.06
C GLU A 98 -9.16 -14.24 9.91
N ASP A 99 -10.45 -13.92 9.73
CA ASP A 99 -11.28 -14.48 8.66
C ASP A 99 -10.96 -13.90 7.27
N LEU A 100 -10.20 -12.81 7.18
CA LEU A 100 -9.76 -12.26 5.90
C LEU A 100 -8.57 -13.07 5.37
N ILE A 101 -8.75 -13.68 4.21
CA ILE A 101 -7.72 -14.50 3.55
C ILE A 101 -6.65 -13.62 2.89
N LEU A 102 -7.04 -12.45 2.37
CA LEU A 102 -6.14 -11.59 1.62
C LEU A 102 -5.57 -10.47 2.50
N PRO A 103 -4.25 -10.20 2.42
CA PRO A 103 -3.67 -9.07 3.12
C PRO A 103 -4.25 -7.75 2.58
N PRO A 104 -4.44 -6.73 3.44
CA PRO A 104 -5.06 -5.47 3.06
C PRO A 104 -4.42 -4.81 1.83
N ILE A 105 -3.09 -4.94 1.70
CA ILE A 105 -2.34 -4.38 0.59
C ILE A 105 -2.78 -4.96 -0.77
N LEU A 106 -3.07 -6.26 -0.81
CA LEU A 106 -3.44 -6.98 -2.02
C LEU A 106 -4.85 -6.60 -2.45
N ILE A 107 -5.75 -6.41 -1.47
CA ILE A 107 -7.09 -5.88 -1.69
C ILE A 107 -7.00 -4.48 -2.33
N ILE A 108 -6.24 -3.56 -1.72
CA ILE A 108 -6.09 -2.20 -2.24
C ILE A 108 -5.49 -2.23 -3.66
N MET A 109 -4.45 -3.04 -3.88
CA MET A 109 -3.83 -3.21 -5.21
C MET A 109 -4.82 -3.68 -6.26
N LEU A 110 -5.63 -4.70 -5.95
CA LEU A 110 -6.63 -5.21 -6.88
C LEU A 110 -7.64 -4.11 -7.24
N PHE A 111 -8.15 -3.38 -6.25
CA PHE A 111 -9.07 -2.28 -6.51
C PHE A 111 -8.42 -1.18 -7.36
N SER A 112 -7.23 -0.70 -7.00
CA SER A 112 -6.51 0.33 -7.75
C SER A 112 -6.25 -0.08 -9.20
N ASN A 113 -5.83 -1.32 -9.44
CA ASN A 113 -5.56 -1.82 -10.78
C ASN A 113 -6.83 -2.04 -11.62
N ILE A 114 -7.94 -2.45 -11.00
CA ILE A 114 -9.25 -2.54 -11.68
C ILE A 114 -9.68 -1.15 -12.14
N PHE A 115 -9.59 -0.13 -11.28
CA PHE A 115 -9.92 1.24 -11.67
C PHE A 115 -9.02 1.77 -12.79
N LEU A 116 -7.71 1.51 -12.70
CA LEU A 116 -6.77 1.87 -13.77
C LEU A 116 -7.14 1.18 -15.09
N ALA A 117 -7.41 -0.12 -15.07
CA ALA A 117 -7.81 -0.88 -16.25
C ALA A 117 -9.10 -0.34 -16.86
N LEU A 118 -10.10 0.00 -16.04
CA LEU A 118 -11.36 0.61 -16.49
C LEU A 118 -11.14 2.02 -17.08
N TYR A 119 -10.20 2.79 -16.56
CA TYR A 119 -9.86 4.12 -17.08
C TYR A 119 -9.09 4.05 -18.40
N VAL A 120 -8.14 3.11 -18.52
CA VAL A 120 -7.23 2.98 -19.66
C VAL A 120 -7.84 2.14 -20.80
N ALA A 121 -8.66 1.12 -20.51
CA ALA A 121 -9.24 0.27 -21.55
C ALA A 121 -10.00 1.05 -22.65
N PRO A 122 -10.83 2.06 -22.33
CA PRO A 122 -11.52 2.85 -23.35
C PRO A 122 -10.59 3.63 -24.27
N SER A 123 -9.44 4.11 -23.78
CA SER A 123 -8.49 4.88 -24.60
C SER A 123 -7.70 3.97 -25.54
N ILE A 124 -7.32 2.78 -25.07
CA ILE A 124 -6.71 1.72 -25.90
C ILE A 124 -7.67 1.28 -27.01
N PHE A 125 -8.93 0.97 -26.68
CA PHE A 125 -9.94 0.56 -27.69
C PHE A 125 -10.18 1.63 -28.76
N LYS A 126 -10.15 2.92 -28.39
CA LYS A 126 -10.27 4.03 -29.36
C LYS A 126 -9.03 4.14 -30.27
N SER A 127 -7.84 3.81 -29.78
CA SER A 127 -6.61 3.78 -30.58
C SER A 127 -6.66 2.67 -31.63
N PHE A 128 -7.14 1.48 -31.27
CA PHE A 128 -7.26 0.36 -32.20
C PHE A 128 -8.35 0.55 -33.27
N LYS A 129 -9.42 1.29 -32.98
CA LYS A 129 -10.48 1.62 -33.96
C LYS A 129 -10.07 2.65 -35.02
N LYS A 130 -8.93 3.33 -34.85
CA LYS A 130 -8.41 4.32 -35.79
C LYS A 130 -7.39 3.74 -36.79
N ILE A 131 -7.05 2.46 -36.64
CA ILE A 131 -6.26 1.66 -37.58
C ILE A 131 -7.23 0.86 -38.45
#